data_AF-A0A015J3K7-F1
#
_entry.id   AF-A0A015J3K7-F1
#
_cell.length_a   1.000
_cell.length_b   1.000
_cell.length_c   1.000
_cell.angle_alpha   90.00
_cell.angle_beta   90.00
_cell.angle_gamma   90.00
#
_symmetry.space_group_name_H-M   'P 1'
#
loop_
_entity.id
_entity.type
_entity.pdbx_description
1 polymer ?
#
loop_
_entity_poly.entity_id
_entity_poly.type
_entity_poly.pdbx_seq_one_letter_code
_entity_poly.pdbx_strand_id
1 'polypeptide(L)'
;MRTKRCHKYKTVKTTLRLTKKYEEIYKKGGVNVILTRKNRTHYVRMLDSRWSYAEIKKKFRWQVCKRIEDDNQEDDCSIIRYFAKTYRATFGKIIRVNGIRYIILYFSTEDILMKAVSDSLQTYEVGLELLIKKENDFIDDTGELNEINKTLKWRNTTTSRARGLRTEQEQYKGTPENFASSSRRQ
;
A
#
# COMPACT_ATOMS: atom_id res chain seq x y z
N MET A 1 -10.53 -1.29 21.65
CA MET A 1 -9.42 -1.36 20.67
C MET A 1 -9.52 -0.18 19.68
N ARG A 2 -8.54 0.74 19.71
CA ARG A 2 -8.54 1.97 18.88
C ARG A 2 -7.71 1.69 17.62
N THR A 3 -8.34 1.22 16.55
CA THR A 3 -7.66 0.89 15.30
C THR A 3 -7.03 2.16 14.70
N LYS A 4 -5.71 2.31 14.82
CA LYS A 4 -4.98 3.39 14.15
C LYS A 4 -4.88 3.05 12.66
N ARG A 5 -5.71 3.68 11.83
CA ARG A 5 -5.53 3.61 10.37
C ARG A 5 -4.24 4.36 10.05
N CYS A 6 -3.23 3.65 9.53
CA CYS A 6 -2.05 4.29 8.96
C CYS A 6 -2.52 5.35 7.95
N HIS A 7 -2.30 6.62 8.26
CA HIS A 7 -2.60 7.70 7.35
C HIS A 7 -1.85 7.44 6.04
N LYS A 8 -2.59 7.53 4.94
CA LYS A 8 -2.10 7.37 3.57
C LYS A 8 -0.86 8.26 3.42
N TYR A 9 0.27 7.66 3.01
CA TYR A 9 1.56 8.33 2.85
C TYR A 9 1.43 9.72 2.24
N LYS A 10 2.27 10.68 2.66
CA LYS A 10 2.49 11.93 1.93
C LYS A 10 2.78 11.57 0.47
N THR A 11 1.78 11.76 -0.39
CA THR A 11 1.89 11.48 -1.82
C THR A 11 2.43 12.75 -2.45
N VAL A 12 3.54 12.63 -3.17
CA VAL A 12 4.15 13.75 -3.87
C VAL A 12 3.79 13.62 -5.35
N LYS A 13 3.27 14.70 -5.93
CA LYS A 13 3.11 14.81 -7.38
C LYS A 13 4.38 15.43 -7.95
N THR A 14 4.95 14.82 -8.97
CA THR A 14 6.15 15.32 -9.64
C THR A 14 6.14 14.91 -11.11
N THR A 15 6.79 15.71 -11.94
CA THR A 15 6.99 15.40 -13.35
C THR A 15 8.31 14.66 -13.50
N LEU A 16 8.26 13.44 -14.06
CA LEU A 16 9.43 12.60 -14.25
C LEU A 16 9.67 12.36 -15.74
N ARG A 17 10.93 12.45 -16.15
CA ARG A 17 11.36 11.98 -17.47
C ARG A 17 11.84 10.54 -17.34
N LEU A 18 11.11 9.62 -17.98
CA LEU A 18 11.45 8.21 -17.96
C LEU A 18 12.50 7.90 -19.03
N THR A 19 13.35 6.91 -18.77
CA THR A 19 14.18 6.31 -19.83
C THR A 19 13.27 5.50 -20.76
N LYS A 20 13.66 5.30 -22.03
CA LYS A 20 12.87 4.52 -23.00
C LYS A 20 12.47 3.14 -22.45
N LYS A 21 13.43 2.44 -21.83
CA LYS A 21 13.21 1.13 -21.18
C LYS A 21 12.15 1.20 -20.08
N TYR A 22 12.21 2.22 -19.22
CA TYR A 22 11.24 2.33 -18.13
C TYR A 22 9.87 2.82 -18.62
N GLU A 23 9.84 3.64 -19.67
CA GLU A 23 8.61 4.06 -20.33
C GLU A 23 7.81 2.85 -20.87
N GLU A 24 8.49 1.85 -21.46
CA GLU A 24 7.86 0.60 -21.88
C GLU A 24 7.27 -0.19 -20.71
N ILE A 25 8.00 -0.29 -19.60
CA ILE A 25 7.53 -0.95 -18.37
C ILE A 25 6.29 -0.22 -17.82
N TYR A 26 6.33 1.11 -17.80
CA TYR A 26 5.22 1.94 -17.34
C TYR A 26 3.99 1.78 -18.24
N LYS A 27 4.15 1.80 -19.57
CA LYS A 27 3.07 1.58 -20.55
C LYS A 27 2.43 0.19 -20.42
N LYS A 28 3.21 -0.83 -20.05
CA LYS A 28 2.71 -2.18 -19.71
C LYS A 28 2.02 -2.24 -18.33
N GLY A 29 1.88 -1.11 -17.64
CA GLY A 29 1.20 -0.99 -16.36
C GLY A 29 2.09 -1.21 -15.14
N GLY A 30 3.41 -1.27 -15.32
CA GLY A 30 4.38 -1.36 -14.22
C GLY A 30 4.37 -0.12 -13.34
N VAL A 31 4.31 -0.32 -12.03
CA VAL A 31 4.21 0.75 -11.02
C VAL A 31 5.43 0.81 -10.09
N ASN A 32 6.38 -0.10 -10.24
CA ASN A 32 7.48 -0.30 -9.29
C ASN A 32 8.71 0.51 -9.73
N VAL A 33 9.06 1.52 -8.96
CA VAL A 33 10.26 2.35 -9.16
C VAL A 33 11.27 2.02 -8.07
N ILE A 34 12.52 1.80 -8.47
CA ILE A 34 13.65 1.73 -7.54
C ILE A 34 14.35 3.10 -7.55
N LEU A 35 14.49 3.71 -6.39
CA LEU A 35 15.17 5.00 -6.21
C LEU A 35 16.37 4.82 -5.29
N THR A 36 17.56 5.16 -5.75
CA THR A 36 18.76 5.16 -4.91
C THR A 36 19.09 6.57 -4.49
N ARG A 37 19.16 6.83 -3.18
CA ARG A 37 19.52 8.13 -2.60
C ARG A 37 20.42 7.90 -1.39
N LYS A 38 21.56 8.60 -1.32
CA LYS A 38 22.52 8.51 -0.18
C LYS A 38 22.87 7.04 0.16
N ASN A 39 23.22 6.25 -0.86
CA ASN A 39 23.53 4.81 -0.75
C ASN A 39 22.41 3.93 -0.18
N ARG A 40 21.17 4.43 -0.12
CA ARG A 40 19.99 3.66 0.26
C ARG A 40 19.10 3.47 -0.95
N THR A 41 18.64 2.25 -1.14
CA THR A 41 17.71 1.88 -2.20
C THR A 41 16.31 1.85 -1.65
N HIS A 42 15.39 2.55 -2.30
CA HIS A 42 14.00 2.67 -1.92
C HIS A 42 13.11 2.04 -2.99
N TYR A 43 12.19 1.19 -2.58
CA TYR A 43 11.15 0.64 -3.44
C TYR A 43 9.90 1.52 -3.35
N VAL A 44 9.59 2.26 -4.39
CA VAL A 44 8.49 3.23 -4.43
C VAL A 44 7.48 2.83 -5.49
N ARG A 45 6.20 3.08 -5.20
CA ARG A 45 5.12 2.94 -6.17
C ARG A 45 4.86 4.26 -6.87
N MET A 46 4.90 4.27 -8.19
CA MET A 46 4.51 5.42 -9.02
C MET A 46 3.12 5.18 -9.62
N LEU A 47 2.31 6.23 -9.64
CA LEU A 47 0.97 6.23 -10.20
C LEU A 47 0.82 7.42 -11.14
N ASP A 48 -0.01 7.27 -12.16
CA ASP A 48 -0.40 8.41 -12.98
C ASP A 48 -1.15 9.41 -12.10
N SER A 49 -0.71 10.66 -12.14
CA SER A 49 -1.35 11.74 -11.38
C SER A 49 -2.79 12.03 -11.83
N ARG A 50 -3.17 11.57 -13.03
CA ARG A 50 -4.51 11.70 -13.61
C ARG A 50 -5.48 10.65 -13.11
N TRP A 51 -5.00 9.58 -12.49
CA TRP A 51 -5.89 8.54 -11.98
C TRP A 51 -6.70 9.03 -10.80
N SER A 52 -7.99 8.76 -10.87
CA SER A 52 -8.91 8.90 -9.75
C SER A 52 -8.58 7.91 -8.64
N TYR A 53 -9.06 8.22 -7.44
CA TYR A 53 -8.90 7.33 -6.31
C TYR A 53 -9.59 5.96 -6.52
N ALA A 54 -10.72 5.93 -7.24
CA ALA A 54 -11.45 4.72 -7.56
C ALA A 54 -10.64 3.80 -8.49
N GLU A 55 -9.98 4.36 -9.51
CA GLU A 55 -9.12 3.61 -10.42
C GLU A 55 -7.92 3.01 -9.69
N ILE A 56 -7.28 3.80 -8.81
CA ILE A 56 -6.18 3.30 -7.96
C ILE A 56 -6.68 2.15 -7.09
N LYS A 57 -7.81 2.31 -6.41
CA LYS A 57 -8.40 1.23 -5.60
C LYS A 57 -8.68 -0.02 -6.41
N LYS A 58 -9.25 0.13 -7.61
CA LYS A 58 -9.56 -0.99 -8.51
C LYS A 58 -8.28 -1.74 -8.93
N LYS A 59 -7.21 -1.02 -9.29
CA LYS A 59 -5.94 -1.63 -9.69
C LYS A 59 -5.26 -2.42 -8.56
N PHE A 60 -5.39 -1.96 -7.33
CA PHE A 60 -4.76 -2.59 -6.16
C PHE A 60 -5.76 -3.36 -5.30
N ARG A 61 -6.87 -3.79 -5.88
CA ARG A 61 -7.93 -4.53 -5.17
C ARG A 61 -7.44 -5.89 -4.70
N TRP A 62 -6.75 -6.62 -5.57
CA TRP A 62 -6.31 -7.99 -5.34
C TRP A 62 -5.01 -7.98 -4.54
N GLN A 63 -5.11 -8.39 -3.28
CA GLN A 63 -4.03 -8.32 -2.30
C GLN A 63 -3.92 -9.64 -1.53
N VAL A 64 -2.68 -10.03 -1.27
CA VAL A 64 -2.36 -11.09 -0.31
C VAL A 64 -1.30 -10.58 0.66
N CYS A 65 -1.22 -11.19 1.84
CA CYS A 65 -0.16 -10.96 2.79
C CYS A 65 0.44 -12.27 3.30
N LYS A 66 1.71 -12.21 3.69
CA LYS A 66 2.41 -13.32 4.34
C LYS A 66 3.37 -12.77 5.39
N ARG A 67 3.46 -13.47 6.52
CA ARG A 67 4.45 -13.20 7.57
C ARG A 67 5.83 -13.68 7.10
N ILE A 68 6.85 -12.86 7.32
CA ILE A 68 8.25 -13.23 7.05
C ILE A 68 8.85 -13.61 8.40
N GLU A 69 9.20 -14.88 8.55
CA GLU A 69 9.70 -15.42 9.82
C GLU A 69 11.21 -15.24 9.98
N ASP A 70 11.95 -15.21 8.87
CA ASP A 70 13.39 -15.04 8.92
C ASP A 70 13.76 -13.64 9.39
N ASP A 71 14.55 -13.57 10.46
CA ASP A 71 15.26 -12.37 10.92
C ASP A 71 16.57 -12.14 10.14
N ASN A 72 16.79 -12.94 9.09
CA ASN A 72 17.93 -12.76 8.19
C ASN A 72 17.94 -11.33 7.65
N GLN A 73 19.12 -10.71 7.69
CA GLN A 73 19.41 -9.34 7.26
C GLN A 73 19.21 -9.10 5.74
N GLU A 74 18.45 -9.96 5.07
CA GLU A 74 18.09 -9.75 3.67
C GLU A 74 17.37 -8.41 3.52
N ASP A 75 17.89 -7.61 2.59
CA ASP A 75 17.33 -6.32 2.24
C ASP A 75 15.89 -6.47 1.77
N ASP A 76 15.02 -5.58 2.25
CA ASP A 76 13.59 -5.58 1.92
C ASP A 76 13.36 -5.59 0.40
N CYS A 77 14.23 -4.94 -0.39
CA CYS A 77 14.10 -4.93 -1.84
C CYS A 77 14.34 -6.30 -2.47
N SER A 78 15.24 -7.11 -1.92
CA SER A 78 15.53 -8.47 -2.38
C SER A 78 14.34 -9.38 -2.14
N ILE A 79 13.78 -9.33 -0.93
CA ILE A 79 12.58 -10.10 -0.56
C ILE A 79 11.41 -9.71 -1.47
N ILE A 80 11.13 -8.41 -1.61
CA ILE A 80 10.05 -7.93 -2.49
C ILE A 80 10.24 -8.42 -3.92
N ARG A 81 11.48 -8.36 -4.44
CA ARG A 81 11.79 -8.79 -5.81
C ARG A 81 11.59 -10.30 -6.00
N TYR A 82 12.05 -11.10 -5.04
CA TYR A 82 11.87 -12.55 -5.06
C TYR A 82 10.39 -12.90 -5.13
N PHE A 83 9.60 -12.49 -4.14
CA PHE A 83 8.17 -12.80 -4.09
C PHE A 83 7.38 -12.24 -5.28
N ALA A 84 7.69 -11.01 -5.72
CA ALA A 84 7.02 -10.43 -6.89
C ALA A 84 7.30 -11.21 -8.17
N LYS A 85 8.53 -11.73 -8.33
CA LYS A 85 8.90 -12.57 -9.47
C LYS A 85 8.26 -13.95 -9.38
N THR A 86 8.36 -14.61 -8.23
CA THR A 86 7.82 -15.95 -7.98
C THR A 86 6.33 -16.02 -8.26
N TYR A 87 5.56 -15.09 -7.70
CA TYR A 87 4.10 -15.08 -7.82
C TYR A 87 3.57 -14.21 -8.97
N ARG A 88 4.46 -13.64 -9.80
CA ARG A 88 4.09 -12.71 -10.87
C ARG A 88 3.24 -11.52 -10.37
N ALA A 89 3.54 -11.04 -9.17
CA ALA A 89 2.82 -9.92 -8.57
C ALA A 89 3.15 -8.60 -9.29
N THR A 90 2.18 -7.71 -9.37
CA THR A 90 2.35 -6.38 -9.96
C THR A 90 3.22 -5.48 -9.09
N PHE A 91 3.02 -5.52 -7.77
CA PHE A 91 3.80 -4.74 -6.80
C PHE A 91 3.86 -5.48 -5.47
N GLY A 92 4.96 -5.32 -4.74
CA GLY A 92 5.10 -5.79 -3.36
C GLY A 92 5.55 -4.66 -2.44
N LYS A 93 5.12 -4.73 -1.17
CA LYS A 93 5.66 -3.90 -0.10
C LYS A 93 5.88 -4.73 1.15
N ILE A 94 6.86 -4.32 1.93
CA ILE A 94 7.04 -4.81 3.29
C ILE A 94 6.46 -3.80 4.27
N ILE A 95 5.72 -4.30 5.26
CA ILE A 95 5.28 -3.54 6.42
C ILE A 95 5.83 -4.20 7.67
N ARG A 96 6.09 -3.40 8.70
CA ARG A 96 6.54 -3.87 10.01
C ARG A 96 5.45 -3.57 11.03
N VAL A 97 4.99 -4.59 11.74
CA VAL A 97 3.99 -4.48 12.79
C VAL A 97 4.55 -5.17 14.02
N ASN A 98 4.76 -4.41 15.10
CA ASN A 98 5.35 -4.89 16.34
C ASN A 98 6.68 -5.66 16.16
N GLY A 99 7.58 -5.16 15.30
CA GLY A 99 8.84 -5.82 14.95
C GLY A 99 8.73 -6.92 13.89
N ILE A 100 7.54 -7.48 13.66
CA ILE A 100 7.29 -8.55 12.70
C ILE A 100 7.18 -7.99 11.28
N ARG A 101 7.88 -8.60 10.32
CA ARG A 101 7.83 -8.25 8.90
C ARG A 101 6.68 -8.98 8.21
N TYR A 102 5.90 -8.25 7.41
CA TYR A 102 4.91 -8.81 6.49
C TYR A 102 5.17 -8.31 5.09
N ILE A 103 5.09 -9.21 4.13
CA ILE A 103 4.99 -8.85 2.72
C ILE A 103 3.52 -8.75 2.32
N ILE A 104 3.17 -7.68 1.63
CA ILE A 104 1.89 -7.52 0.95
C ILE A 104 2.15 -7.47 -0.56
N LEU A 105 1.60 -8.43 -1.30
CA LEU A 105 1.67 -8.49 -2.74
C LEU A 105 0.34 -8.03 -3.36
N TYR A 106 0.44 -7.37 -4.50
CA TYR A 106 -0.68 -6.83 -5.25
C TYR A 106 -0.70 -7.45 -6.64
N PHE A 107 -1.87 -7.86 -7.10
CA PHE A 107 -2.06 -8.53 -8.38
C PHE A 107 -2.99 -7.73 -9.30
N SER A 108 -2.79 -7.88 -10.62
CA SER A 108 -3.60 -7.22 -11.63
C SER A 108 -4.99 -7.83 -11.78
N THR A 109 -5.09 -9.16 -11.60
CA THR A 109 -6.33 -9.93 -11.76
C THR A 109 -6.50 -10.91 -10.61
N GLU A 110 -7.75 -11.32 -10.39
CA GLU A 110 -8.11 -12.32 -9.40
C GLU A 110 -7.49 -13.68 -9.72
N ASP A 111 -7.49 -14.10 -10.99
CA ASP A 111 -6.94 -15.40 -11.41
C ASP A 111 -5.46 -15.57 -11.04
N ILE A 112 -4.65 -14.51 -11.22
CA ILE A 112 -3.22 -14.55 -10.86
C ILE A 112 -3.07 -14.63 -9.34
N LEU A 113 -3.91 -13.91 -8.59
CA LEU A 113 -3.92 -13.99 -7.13
C LEU A 113 -4.29 -15.40 -6.67
N MET A 114 -5.37 -15.98 -7.20
CA MET A 114 -5.84 -17.29 -6.80
C MET A 114 -4.79 -18.37 -7.11
N LYS A 115 -4.17 -18.29 -8.30
CA LYS A 115 -3.04 -19.16 -8.64
C LYS A 115 -1.89 -19.02 -7.64
N ALA A 116 -1.52 -17.78 -7.27
CA ALA A 116 -0.44 -17.56 -6.30
C ALA A 116 -0.76 -18.16 -4.92
N VAL A 117 -2.00 -18.03 -4.45
CA VAL A 117 -2.45 -18.65 -3.20
C VAL A 117 -2.36 -20.18 -3.30
N SER A 118 -2.88 -20.79 -4.36
CA SER A 118 -2.80 -22.23 -4.58
C SER A 118 -1.36 -22.74 -4.67
N ASP A 119 -0.49 -22.05 -5.42
CA ASP A 119 0.93 -22.39 -5.51
C ASP A 119 1.60 -22.30 -4.12
N SER A 120 1.21 -21.32 -3.29
CA SER A 120 1.75 -21.14 -1.95
C SER A 120 1.32 -22.25 -0.97
N LEU A 121 0.09 -22.75 -1.10
CA LEU A 121 -0.43 -23.86 -0.30
C LEU A 121 0.30 -25.18 -0.59
N GLN A 122 0.80 -25.36 -1.81
CA GLN A 122 1.60 -26.53 -2.18
C GLN A 122 3.06 -26.43 -1.69
N THR A 123 3.54 -25.21 -1.47
CA THR A 123 4.96 -24.96 -1.16
C THR A 123 5.22 -24.82 0.33
N TYR A 124 4.29 -24.23 1.09
CA TYR A 124 4.47 -23.89 2.49
C TYR A 124 3.63 -24.77 3.41
N GLU A 125 4.14 -25.00 4.61
CA GLU A 125 3.39 -25.62 5.69
C GLU A 125 2.18 -24.74 6.11
N VAL A 126 1.19 -25.39 6.70
CA VAL A 126 -0.05 -24.76 7.15
C VAL A 126 0.25 -23.60 8.12
N GLY A 127 -0.30 -22.43 7.82
CA GLY A 127 -0.12 -21.20 8.58
C GLY A 127 1.00 -20.30 8.04
N LEU A 128 1.78 -20.75 7.06
CA LEU A 128 2.83 -19.96 6.41
C LEU A 128 2.46 -19.53 5.00
N GLU A 129 1.36 -20.00 4.42
CA GLU A 129 0.92 -19.67 3.07
C GLU A 129 0.64 -18.16 2.83
N LEU A 130 0.39 -17.81 1.56
CA LEU A 130 -0.13 -16.49 1.21
C LEU A 130 -1.60 -16.39 1.62
N LEU A 131 -1.93 -15.44 2.50
CA LEU A 131 -3.29 -15.19 2.95
C LEU A 131 -3.93 -14.07 2.14
N ILE A 132 -5.18 -14.27 1.67
CA ILE A 132 -5.93 -13.23 0.98
C ILE A 132 -6.22 -12.08 1.95
N LYS A 133 -5.89 -10.86 1.53
CA LYS A 133 -6.10 -9.66 2.31
C LYS A 133 -7.25 -8.83 1.74
N LYS A 134 -8.39 -8.79 2.41
CA LYS A 134 -9.54 -7.97 2.05
C LYS A 134 -9.31 -6.50 2.43
N GLU A 135 -10.16 -5.62 1.89
CA GLU A 135 -10.07 -4.17 2.09
C GLU A 135 -10.14 -3.77 3.58
N ASN A 136 -10.96 -4.48 4.35
CA ASN A 136 -11.22 -4.15 5.75
C ASN A 136 -10.32 -4.91 6.72
N ASP A 137 -9.47 -5.80 6.23
CA ASP A 137 -8.61 -6.57 7.12
C ASP A 137 -7.49 -5.69 7.63
N PHE A 138 -6.97 -6.02 8.80
CA PHE A 138 -5.83 -5.34 9.37
C PHE A 138 -4.94 -6.35 10.08
N ILE A 139 -3.66 -6.01 10.15
CA ILE A 139 -2.71 -6.74 10.99
C ILE A 139 -2.69 -5.99 12.31
N ASP A 140 -3.04 -6.67 13.39
CA ASP A 140 -3.06 -6.08 14.73
C ASP A 140 -1.67 -6.10 15.38
N ASP A 141 -1.60 -5.67 16.62
CA ASP A 141 -0.39 -5.67 17.44
C ASP A 141 0.10 -7.06 17.84
N THR A 142 -0.76 -8.08 17.77
CA THR A 142 -0.37 -9.50 17.95
C THR A 142 0.31 -10.06 16.70
N GLY A 143 0.15 -9.38 15.55
CA GLY A 143 0.69 -9.83 14.28
C GLY A 143 -0.24 -10.78 13.53
N GLU A 144 -1.51 -10.87 13.94
CA GLU A 144 -2.49 -11.69 13.26
C GLU A 144 -3.31 -10.87 12.27
N LEU A 145 -3.67 -11.49 11.14
CA LEU A 145 -4.56 -10.91 10.16
C LEU A 145 -6.01 -11.04 10.64
N ASN A 146 -6.63 -9.91 10.96
CA ASN A 146 -7.98 -9.84 11.49
C ASN A 146 -8.95 -9.18 10.51
N GLU A 147 -10.17 -9.73 10.41
CA GLU A 147 -11.27 -9.14 9.63
C GLU A 147 -12.05 -8.10 10.47
N ILE A 148 -12.27 -6.89 9.94
CA ILE A 148 -13.22 -5.96 10.55
C ILE A 148 -14.64 -6.38 10.14
N ASN A 149 -15.33 -7.12 11.02
CA ASN A 149 -16.77 -7.34 10.93
C ASN A 149 -17.53 -6.02 11.11
N LYS A 150 -17.82 -5.31 10.01
CA LYS A 150 -18.61 -4.06 10.04
C LYS A 150 -20.07 -4.29 10.45
N THR A 151 -20.60 -5.49 10.28
CA THR A 151 -22.03 -5.79 10.41
C THR A 151 -22.55 -5.68 11.85
N LEU A 152 -21.72 -5.92 12.86
CA LEU A 152 -22.16 -5.90 14.27
C LEU A 152 -22.14 -4.50 14.93
N LYS A 153 -21.36 -3.54 14.43
CA LYS A 153 -21.21 -2.23 15.09
C LYS A 153 -22.27 -1.20 14.74
N TRP A 154 -22.90 -1.30 13.57
CA TRP A 154 -23.97 -0.36 13.20
C TRP A 154 -25.26 -0.62 13.98
N ARG A 155 -25.62 -1.87 14.28
CA ARG A 155 -26.83 -2.18 15.07
C ARG A 155 -26.80 -1.66 16.50
N ASN A 156 -25.63 -1.57 17.13
CA ASN A 156 -25.53 -1.12 18.53
C ASN A 156 -25.40 0.41 18.68
N THR A 157 -25.14 1.14 17.59
CA THR A 157 -24.97 2.60 17.64
C THR A 157 -26.26 3.35 17.32
N THR A 158 -27.20 2.74 16.59
CA THR A 158 -28.45 3.39 16.19
C THR A 158 -29.46 3.54 17.35
N THR A 159 -29.32 2.76 18.42
CA THR A 159 -30.24 2.84 19.58
C THR A 159 -29.84 3.90 20.62
N SER A 160 -28.71 4.60 20.47
CA SER A 160 -28.20 5.53 21.49
C SER A 160 -27.89 6.95 21.02
N ARG A 161 -28.17 7.31 19.76
CA ARG A 161 -27.88 8.65 19.23
C ARG A 161 -29.04 9.30 18.48
N ALA A 162 -30.21 9.30 19.10
CA ALA A 162 -31.26 10.27 18.80
C ALA A 162 -31.09 11.48 19.73
N ARG A 163 -30.22 12.43 19.35
CA ARG A 163 -30.21 13.88 19.69
C ARG A 163 -28.86 14.49 19.31
N GLY A 164 -28.88 15.47 18.41
CA GLY A 164 -27.71 16.33 18.12
C GLY A 164 -27.44 16.55 16.64
N LEU A 165 -28.34 17.28 15.97
CA LEU A 165 -28.10 17.91 14.68
C LEU A 165 -27.18 19.13 14.89
N ARG A 166 -26.02 19.21 14.21
CA ARG A 166 -25.42 20.41 13.56
C ARG A 166 -23.91 20.26 13.25
N THR A 167 -23.57 20.56 11.98
CA THR A 167 -22.40 21.32 11.43
C THR A 167 -20.99 20.97 11.96
N GLU A 168 -19.94 20.75 11.16
CA GLU A 168 -19.31 21.72 10.25
C GLU A 168 -18.48 21.04 9.15
N GLN A 169 -18.68 21.54 7.92
CA GLN A 169 -17.66 21.59 6.87
C GLN A 169 -16.57 22.58 7.30
N GLU A 170 -15.31 22.26 6.98
CA GLU A 170 -14.21 23.18 6.60
C GLU A 170 -12.87 22.73 7.17
N GLN A 171 -11.94 22.37 6.28
CA GLN A 171 -10.51 22.73 6.38
C GLN A 171 -9.80 22.32 5.08
N TYR A 172 -9.94 23.17 4.06
CA TYR A 172 -9.00 23.32 2.96
C TYR A 172 -8.76 24.82 2.76
N LYS A 173 -7.71 25.35 3.37
CA LYS A 173 -7.02 26.59 2.95
C LYS A 173 -5.62 26.58 3.55
N GLY A 174 -4.65 26.21 2.72
CA GLY A 174 -3.23 26.40 3.00
C GLY A 174 -2.66 27.27 1.89
N THR A 175 -2.46 28.54 2.18
CA THR A 175 -1.75 29.54 1.38
C THR A 175 -0.26 29.20 1.35
N PRO A 176 0.43 29.24 0.19
CA PRO A 176 1.88 29.43 0.16
C PRO A 176 2.23 30.89 -0.13
N GLU A 177 3.22 31.34 0.63
CA GLU A 177 3.77 32.68 0.72
C GLU A 177 4.41 33.17 -0.58
N ASN A 178 4.40 34.50 -0.74
CA ASN A 178 4.90 35.25 -1.89
C ASN A 178 6.43 35.09 -2.05
N PHE A 179 6.86 34.81 -3.28
CA PHE A 179 8.25 34.96 -3.71
C PHE A 179 8.60 36.45 -3.82
N ALA A 180 9.51 36.92 -2.97
CA ALA A 180 10.15 38.22 -3.12
C ALA A 180 11.34 38.11 -4.08
N SER A 181 11.19 38.71 -5.27
CA SER A 181 12.24 38.88 -6.27
C SER A 181 13.18 40.02 -5.86
N SER A 182 14.39 39.70 -5.41
CA SER A 182 15.48 40.68 -5.23
C SER A 182 16.29 40.78 -6.52
N SER A 183 16.03 41.82 -7.33
CA SER A 183 16.93 42.26 -8.39
C SER A 183 17.82 43.39 -7.88
N ARG A 184 19.13 43.19 -7.88
CA ARG A 184 20.13 44.28 -7.79
C ARG A 184 21.14 44.13 -8.92
N ARG A 185 21.12 45.10 -9.83
CA ARG A 185 22.25 45.54 -10.65
C ARG A 185 22.21 47.06 -10.68
N GLN A 186 23.16 47.67 -9.98
CA GLN A 186 24.05 48.74 -10.43
C GLN A 186 25.11 48.93 -9.34
#